data_AF-X1REZ7-F1
#
_entry.id   AF-X1REZ7-F1
#
_cell.length_a   1.000
_cell.length_b   1.000
_cell.length_c   1.000
_cell.angle_alpha   90.00
_cell.angle_beta   90.00
_cell.angle_gamma   90.00
#
_symmetry.space_group_name_H-M   'P 1'
#
loop_
_entity.id
_entity.type
_entity.pdbx_description
1 polymer ?
#
loop_
_entity_poly.entity_id
_entity_poly.type
_entity_poly.pdbx_seq_one_letter_code
_entity_poly.pdbx_strand_id
1 'polypeptide(L)' 'MKNSVLTKRQQQIFEFIISSIDKFGYPPSIPEIQKEFSFKSPNAVQDHLGALERKGYIYRRP' A
#
# COMPACT_ATOMS: atom_id res chain seq x y z
N MET A 1 21.14 -3.73 3.87
CA MET A 1 19.82 -3.06 3.94
C MET A 1 19.34 -2.88 2.50
N LYS A 2 18.19 -3.46 2.11
CA LYS A 2 17.70 -3.33 0.73
C LYS A 2 17.20 -1.90 0.52
N ASN A 3 18.03 -1.03 -0.04
CA ASN A 3 17.62 0.27 -0.58
C ASN A 3 16.80 0.04 -1.86
N SER A 4 15.57 -0.43 -1.70
CA SER A 4 14.65 -0.66 -2.81
C SER A 4 13.76 0.55 -2.98
N VAL A 5 14.24 1.54 -3.75
CA VAL A 5 13.50 2.76 -4.08
C VAL A 5 12.06 2.41 -4.47
N LEU A 6 11.08 3.01 -3.78
CA LEU A 6 9.67 2.87 -4.12
C LEU A 6 9.40 3.59 -5.43
N THR A 7 8.60 2.98 -6.31
CA THR A 7 8.06 3.74 -7.45
C THR A 7 7.14 4.83 -6.91
N LYS A 8 6.91 5.90 -7.68
CA LYS A 8 6.00 6.98 -7.27
C LYS A 8 4.64 6.45 -6.79
N ARG A 9 4.09 5.45 -7.49
CA ARG A 9 2.80 4.86 -7.12
C ARG A 9 2.87 4.03 -5.84
N GLN A 10 3.94 3.27 -5.63
CA GLN A 10 4.15 2.52 -4.39
C GLN A 10 4.33 3.46 -3.19
N GLN A 11 5.08 4.54 -3.37
CA GLN A 11 5.28 5.58 -2.36
C GLN A 11 3.94 6.20 -1.94
N GLN A 12 3.11 6.60 -2.92
CA GLN A 12 1.79 7.16 -2.64
C GLN A 12 0.88 6.19 -1.86
N ILE A 13 0.87 4.91 -2.24
CA ILE A 13 0.08 3.89 -1.53
C ILE A 13 0.61 3.71 -0.10
N PHE A 14 1.93 3.68 0.09
CA PHE A 14 2.54 3.58 1.40
C PHE A 14 2.18 4.77 2.29
N GLU A 15 2.30 5.99 1.78
CA GLU A 15 1.90 7.21 2.49
C GLU A 15 0.41 7.22 2.85
N PHE A 16 -0.46 6.75 1.95
CA PHE A 16 -1.88 6.61 2.23
C PHE A 16 -2.17 5.61 3.35
N ILE A 17 -1.43 4.50 3.40
CA ILE A 17 -1.52 3.51 4.49
C ILE A 17 -1.13 4.16 5.83
N ILE A 18 0.01 4.85 5.89
CA ILE A 18 0.48 5.54 7.11
C ILE A 18 -0.54 6.59 7.55
N SER A 19 -0.98 7.46 6.64
CA SER A 19 -1.98 8.50 6.92
C SER A 19 -3.30 7.93 7.46
N SER A 20 -3.74 6.79 6.92
CA SER A 20 -4.95 6.12 7.41
C SER A 20 -4.79 5.57 8.82
N ILE A 21 -3.63 5.00 9.14
CA ILE A 21 -3.31 4.53 10.50
C ILE A 21 -3.27 5.71 11.46
N ASP A 22 -2.58 6.80 11.10
CA ASP A 22 -2.45 7.98 11.95
C ASP A 22 -3.81 8.65 12.21
N LYS A 23 -4.70 8.66 11.22
CA LYS A 23 -6.01 9.33 11.30
C LYS A 23 -7.11 8.47 11.92
N PHE A 24 -7.14 7.18 11.61
CA PHE A 24 -8.26 6.31 11.96
C PHE A 24 -7.88 5.17 12.92
N GLY A 25 -6.58 4.92 13.13
CA GLY A 25 -6.08 3.84 13.99
C GLY A 25 -6.02 2.48 13.29
N TYR A 26 -6.27 2.40 11.98
CA TYR A 26 -6.23 1.16 11.22
C TYR A 26 -5.71 1.39 9.77
N PRO A 27 -5.05 0.39 9.16
CA PRO A 27 -4.65 0.48 7.76
C PRO A 27 -5.88 0.41 6.83
N PRO A 28 -5.82 1.04 5.65
CA PRO A 28 -6.92 1.00 4.71
C PRO A 28 -7.03 -0.41 4.11
N SER A 29 -8.26 -0.81 3.82
CA SER A 29 -8.61 -2.04 3.12
C SER A 29 -8.31 -1.94 1.63
N ILE A 30 -8.27 -3.10 0.95
CA ILE A 30 -8.06 -3.16 -0.50
C ILE A 30 -9.12 -2.35 -1.28
N PRO A 31 -10.43 -2.43 -0.96
CA PRO A 31 -11.43 -1.58 -1.61
C PRO A 31 -11.22 -0.08 -1.39
N GLU A 32 -10.75 0.33 -0.22
CA GLU A 32 -10.46 1.75 0.08
C GLU A 32 -9.28 2.24 -0.76
N ILE A 33 -8.19 1.48 -0.81
CA ILE A 33 -7.03 1.80 -1.67
C ILE A 33 -7.45 1.79 -3.14
N GLN A 34 -8.29 0.83 -3.56
CA GLN A 34 -8.78 0.77 -4.93
C GLN A 34 -9.57 2.05 -5.29
N LYS A 35 -10.46 2.50 -4.40
CA LYS A 35 -11.27 3.70 -4.59
C LYS A 35 -10.40 4.96 -4.62
N GLU A 36 -9.52 5.13 -3.64
CA GLU A 36 -8.64 6.30 -3.52
C GLU A 36 -7.75 6.48 -4.76
N PHE A 37 -7.17 5.38 -5.22
CA PHE A 37 -6.24 5.40 -6.35
C PHE A 37 -6.90 5.12 -7.70
N SER A 38 -8.23 4.96 -7.74
CA SER A 38 -9.00 4.67 -8.96
C SER A 38 -8.46 3.45 -9.74
N PHE A 39 -8.06 2.41 -9.02
CA PHE A 39 -7.64 1.15 -9.64
C PHE A 39 -8.85 0.42 -10.23
N LYS A 40 -8.69 -0.09 -11.45
CA LYS A 40 -9.75 -0.84 -12.16
C LYS A 40 -9.95 -2.27 -11.62
N SER A 41 -8.99 -2.78 -10.84
CA SER A 41 -9.02 -4.15 -10.33
C SER A 41 -8.39 -4.22 -8.93
N PRO A 42 -8.94 -5.04 -8.02
CA PRO A 42 -8.31 -5.35 -6.73
C PRO A 42 -6.91 -5.94 -6.88
N ASN A 43 -6.65 -6.68 -7.96
CA ASN A 43 -5.35 -7.31 -8.20
C ASN A 43 -4.23 -6.28 -8.38
N ALA A 44 -4.51 -5.14 -9.01
CA ALA A 44 -3.51 -4.08 -9.14
C ALA A 44 -3.08 -3.53 -7.75
N VAL A 45 -4.03 -3.43 -6.82
CA VAL A 45 -3.73 -3.04 -5.44
C VAL A 45 -2.88 -4.12 -4.77
N GLN A 46 -3.25 -5.39 -4.91
CA GLN A 46 -2.49 -6.52 -4.38
C GLN A 46 -1.05 -6.56 -4.88
N ASP A 47 -0.81 -6.28 -6.15
CA ASP A 47 0.53 -6.24 -6.74
C ASP A 47 1.41 -5.15 -6.11
N HIS A 48 0.82 -3.96 -5.89
CA HIS A 48 1.51 -2.87 -5.20
C HIS A 48 1.79 -3.20 -3.74
N LEU A 49 0.83 -3.77 -3.01
CA LEU A 49 1.00 -4.20 -1.63
C LEU A 49 2.07 -5.30 -1.52
N GLY A 50 2.04 -6.28 -2.43
CA GLY A 50 3.06 -7.33 -2.49
C GLY A 50 4.44 -6.77 -2.82
N ALA A 51 4.54 -5.73 -3.66
CA ALA A 51 5.81 -5.06 -3.92
C ALA A 51 6.34 -4.31 -2.68
N LEU A 52 5.46 -3.63 -1.93
CA LEU A 52 5.83 -2.97 -0.67
C LEU A 52 6.31 -3.99 0.37
N GLU A 53 5.63 -5.13 0.46
CA GLU A 53 5.98 -6.23 1.36
C GLU A 53 7.33 -6.87 1.00
N ARG A 54 7.56 -7.21 -0.28
CA ARG A 54 8.85 -7.75 -0.75
C ARG A 54 10.02 -6.79 -0.51
N LYS A 55 9.74 -5.49 -0.49
CA LYS A 55 10.72 -4.43 -0.20
C LYS A 55 10.89 -4.15 1.30
N GLY A 56 10.05 -4.73 2.16
CA GLY A 56 10.13 -4.60 3.62
C GLY A 56 9.49 -3.33 4.18
N TYR A 57 8.65 -2.64 3.41
CA TYR A 57 7.95 -1.43 3.88
C TYR A 57 6.67 -1.74 4.66
N ILE A 58 6.02 -2.87 4.36
CA ILE A 58 4.82 -3.33 5.07
C ILE A 58 4.93 -4.82 5.37
N TYR A 59 4.14 -5.28 6.33
CA TYR A 59 3.92 -6.70 6.62
C TYR A 59 2.43 -6.98 6.60
N ARG A 60 2.00 -8.02 5.88
CA ARG A 60 0.60 -8.44 5.87
C ARG A 60 0.46 -9.75 6.63
N ARG A 61 -0.54 -9.80 7.51
CA ARG A 61 -0.93 -11.06 8.15
C ARG A 61 -1.74 -11.89 7.14
N PRO A 62 -1.47 -13.20 7.03
CA PRO A 62 -2.26 -14.11 6.20
C PRO A 62 -3.71 -14.22 6.71
#